data_AF-A0A3D2GSQ6-F1
#
_entry.id   AF-A0A3D2GSQ6-F1
#
_cell.length_a   1.000
_cell.length_b   1.000
_cell.length_c   1.000
_cell.angle_alpha   90.00
_cell.angle_beta   90.00
_cell.angle_gamma   90.00
#
_symmetry.space_group_name_H-M   'P 1'
#
loop_
_entity.id
_entity.type
_entity.pdbx_description
1 polymer ?
#
loop_
_entity_poly.entity_id
_entity_poly.type
_entity_poly.pdbx_seq_one_letter_code
_entity_poly.pdbx_strand_id
1 'polypeptide(L)'
;RLGIASNILSQRLKKLVAEGILRRREYQQRPRRVEYVLTAKGRDLFPLIATMVEWGRKWGKDGLGSTQQLAFPDTGDLASARVVDETAGRAIDLSTVVLFDTVKGRPIRPTTRRNN
;
A
#
# COMPACT_ATOMS: atom_id res chain seq x y z
N ARG A 1 14.66 -3.89 -14.56
CA ARG A 1 15.61 -3.08 -13.75
C ARG A 1 14.86 -1.83 -13.30
N LEU A 2 14.80 -1.51 -11.99
CA LEU A 2 13.86 -0.53 -11.41
C LEU A 2 14.06 0.96 -11.81
N GLY A 3 15.00 1.29 -12.70
CA GLY A 3 15.26 2.69 -13.11
C GLY A 3 15.79 3.62 -12.00
N ILE A 4 16.01 3.12 -10.79
CA ILE A 4 16.46 3.91 -9.62
C ILE A 4 17.98 3.78 -9.46
N ALA A 5 18.63 4.90 -9.13
CA ALA A 5 20.05 4.93 -8.78
C ALA A 5 20.35 4.04 -7.55
N SER A 6 21.47 3.30 -7.60
CA SER A 6 21.80 2.28 -6.59
C SER A 6 21.95 2.84 -5.17
N ASN A 7 22.43 4.08 -5.04
CA ASN A 7 22.56 4.80 -3.77
C ASN A 7 21.18 5.08 -3.14
N ILE A 8 20.23 5.61 -3.94
CA ILE A 8 18.86 5.90 -3.49
C ILE A 8 18.15 4.62 -3.08
N LEU A 9 18.28 3.55 -3.87
CA LEU A 9 17.69 2.25 -3.54
C LEU A 9 18.24 1.73 -2.21
N SER A 10 19.57 1.77 -2.04
CA SER A 10 20.23 1.31 -0.81
C SER A 10 19.79 2.11 0.41
N GLN A 11 19.65 3.44 0.27
CA GLN A 11 19.17 4.31 1.35
C GLN A 11 17.72 3.99 1.72
N ARG A 12 16.82 3.80 0.74
CA ARG A 12 15.41 3.43 0.98
C ARG A 12 15.31 2.07 1.67
N LEU A 13 16.06 1.08 1.23
CA LEU A 13 16.07 -0.25 1.87
C LEU A 13 16.56 -0.19 3.32
N LYS A 14 17.63 0.56 3.60
CA LYS A 14 18.10 0.78 4.98
C LYS A 14 17.03 1.44 5.85
N LYS A 15 16.33 2.45 5.33
CA LYS A 15 15.22 3.10 6.05
C LYS A 15 14.10 2.11 6.33
N LEU A 16 13.65 1.34 5.35
CA LEU A 16 12.59 0.33 5.55
C LEU A 16 12.98 -0.76 6.55
N VAL A 17 14.26 -1.12 6.64
CA VAL A 17 14.76 -2.02 7.69
C VAL A 17 14.72 -1.35 9.06
N ALA A 18 15.19 -0.10 9.16
CA ALA A 18 15.16 0.66 10.41
C ALA A 18 13.72 0.85 10.95
N GLU A 19 12.75 1.05 10.06
CA GLU A 19 11.33 1.17 10.40
C GLU A 19 10.65 -0.19 10.71
N GLY A 20 11.37 -1.30 10.61
CA GLY A 20 10.86 -2.64 10.86
C GLY A 20 9.87 -3.14 9.80
N ILE A 21 9.83 -2.52 8.62
CA ILE A 21 8.99 -2.95 7.48
C ILE A 21 9.67 -4.11 6.74
N LEU A 22 10.99 -4.05 6.63
CA LEU A 22 11.83 -5.10 6.08
C LEU A 22 12.75 -5.66 7.15
N ARG A 23 13.18 -6.91 6.96
CA ARG A 23 14.35 -7.46 7.65
C ARG A 23 15.34 -7.99 6.63
N ARG A 24 16.63 -7.89 6.96
CA ARG A 24 17.71 -8.47 6.17
C ARG A 24 17.88 -9.94 6.57
N ARG A 25 17.76 -10.84 5.60
CA ARG A 25 17.99 -12.29 5.79
C ARG A 25 19.21 -12.71 4.97
N GLU A 26 20.14 -13.40 5.60
CA GLU A 26 21.22 -14.08 4.88
C GLU A 26 20.69 -15.42 4.40
N TYR A 27 20.80 -15.68 3.11
CA TYR A 27 20.32 -16.93 2.51
C TYR A 27 21.46 -17.76 1.88
N GLN A 28 22.64 -17.16 1.73
CA GLN A 28 23.83 -17.84 1.27
C GLN A 28 25.04 -17.25 2.00
N GLN A 29 25.90 -18.10 2.56
CA GLN A 29 27.08 -17.64 3.29
C GLN A 29 28.32 -17.52 2.39
N ARG A 30 28.41 -18.28 1.28
CA ARG A 30 29.56 -18.27 0.34
C ARG A 30 29.10 -18.36 -1.13
N PRO A 31 29.26 -17.30 -1.93
CA PRO A 31 29.44 -15.90 -1.53
C PRO A 31 28.29 -15.43 -0.62
N ARG A 32 28.56 -14.46 0.27
CA ARG A 32 27.55 -13.90 1.17
C ARG A 32 26.45 -13.21 0.35
N ARG A 33 25.24 -13.75 0.38
CA ARG A 33 24.06 -13.14 -0.26
C ARG A 33 22.99 -12.83 0.78
N VAL A 34 22.45 -11.63 0.63
CA VAL A 34 21.43 -11.07 1.49
C VAL A 34 20.19 -10.79 0.66
N GLU A 35 19.04 -11.03 1.26
CA GLU A 35 17.76 -10.63 0.73
C GLU A 35 17.03 -9.76 1.76
N TYR A 36 16.13 -8.92 1.27
CA TYR A 36 15.25 -8.12 2.11
C TYR A 36 13.86 -8.72 2.05
N VAL A 37 13.35 -9.18 3.20
CA VAL A 37 12.04 -9.81 3.29
C VAL A 37 11.10 -8.98 4.15
N LEU A 38 9.81 -8.94 3.79
CA LEU A 38 8.78 -8.26 4.55
C LEU A 38 8.62 -8.88 5.94
N THR A 39 8.50 -8.02 6.94
CA THR A 39 8.02 -8.38 8.28
C THR A 39 6.50 -8.49 8.30
N ALA A 40 5.89 -8.83 9.45
CA ALA A 40 4.44 -8.74 9.63
C ALA A 40 3.95 -7.30 9.35
N LYS A 41 4.55 -6.30 10.02
CA LYS A 41 4.30 -4.87 9.79
C LYS A 41 4.41 -4.47 8.32
N GLY A 42 5.37 -5.03 7.58
CA GLY A 42 5.51 -4.76 6.15
C GLY A 42 4.45 -5.40 5.28
N ARG A 43 3.96 -6.60 5.63
CA ARG A 43 2.86 -7.26 4.92
C ARG A 43 1.53 -6.52 5.12
N ASP A 44 1.32 -5.93 6.29
CA ASP A 44 0.13 -5.14 6.61
C ASP A 44 0.02 -3.84 5.80
N LEU A 45 1.08 -3.45 5.07
CA LEU A 45 1.02 -2.33 4.10
C LEU A 45 0.38 -2.71 2.77
N PHE A 46 0.16 -4.00 2.48
CA PHE A 46 -0.38 -4.44 1.20
C PHE A 46 -1.74 -3.80 0.86
N PRO A 47 -2.74 -3.70 1.77
CA PRO A 47 -4.01 -3.05 1.46
C PRO A 47 -3.87 -1.58 1.02
N LEU A 48 -2.93 -0.84 1.63
CA LEU A 48 -2.62 0.53 1.24
C LEU A 48 -2.05 0.58 -0.19
N ILE A 49 -1.07 -0.28 -0.48
CA ILE A 49 -0.46 -0.37 -1.82
C ILE A 49 -1.51 -0.76 -2.87
N ALA A 50 -2.36 -1.73 -2.57
CA ALA A 50 -3.43 -2.17 -3.45
C ALA A 50 -4.41 -1.03 -3.78
N THR A 51 -4.78 -0.24 -2.78
CA THR A 51 -5.64 0.95 -2.96
C THR A 51 -4.95 2.03 -3.81
N MET A 52 -3.64 2.25 -3.65
CA MET A 52 -2.88 3.18 -4.49
C MET A 52 -2.83 2.72 -5.95
N VAL A 53 -2.68 1.41 -6.21
CA VAL A 53 -2.73 0.84 -7.57
C VAL A 53 -4.10 1.07 -8.19
N GLU A 54 -5.18 0.81 -7.47
CA GLU A 54 -6.55 1.05 -7.95
C GLU A 54 -6.81 2.54 -8.23
N TRP A 55 -6.30 3.45 -7.40
CA TRP A 55 -6.38 4.88 -7.64
C TRP A 55 -5.62 5.30 -8.91
N GLY A 56 -4.39 4.78 -9.08
CA GLY A 56 -3.58 4.99 -10.27
C GLY A 56 -4.24 4.44 -11.53
N ARG A 57 -4.88 3.27 -11.45
CA ARG A 57 -5.67 2.66 -12.52
C ARG A 57 -6.81 3.56 -12.98
N LYS A 58 -7.50 4.22 -12.05
CA LYS A 58 -8.67 5.06 -12.33
C LYS A 58 -8.29 6.44 -12.87
N TRP A 59 -7.17 7.01 -12.40
CA TRP A 59 -6.87 8.44 -12.61
C TRP A 59 -5.48 8.73 -13.21
N GLY A 60 -4.59 7.76 -13.29
CA GLY A 60 -3.23 7.96 -13.77
C GLY A 60 -3.18 8.23 -15.26
N LYS A 61 -2.88 9.48 -15.63
CA LYS A 61 -2.55 9.86 -17.01
C LYS A 61 -1.07 9.59 -17.26
N ASP A 62 -0.79 8.97 -18.40
CA ASP A 62 0.52 8.69 -18.99
C ASP A 62 1.45 7.72 -18.22
N GLY A 63 1.58 6.50 -18.75
CA GLY A 63 2.76 5.63 -18.64
C GLY A 63 2.94 4.78 -17.38
N LEU A 64 2.38 5.16 -16.22
CA LEU A 64 2.48 4.35 -14.98
C LEU A 64 1.11 3.97 -14.39
N GLY A 65 0.03 4.61 -14.83
CA GLY A 65 -1.32 4.39 -14.29
C GLY A 65 -2.19 3.41 -15.06
N SER A 66 -1.91 3.11 -16.34
CA SER A 66 -2.85 2.34 -17.17
C SER A 66 -2.45 0.89 -17.48
N THR A 67 -1.19 0.49 -17.29
CA THR A 67 -0.70 -0.85 -17.71
C THR A 67 -0.57 -1.85 -16.55
N GLN A 68 -0.49 -1.39 -15.30
CA GLN A 68 -0.30 -2.27 -14.14
C GLN A 68 -1.59 -2.40 -13.36
N GLN A 69 -2.07 -3.64 -13.25
CA GLN A 69 -3.27 -3.99 -12.50
C GLN A 69 -2.95 -5.14 -11.54
N LEU A 70 -3.67 -5.21 -10.43
CA LEU A 70 -3.60 -6.39 -9.57
C LEU A 70 -4.28 -7.54 -10.28
N ALA A 71 -3.70 -8.73 -10.19
CA ALA A 71 -4.27 -9.94 -10.75
C ALA A 71 -3.97 -11.14 -9.84
N PHE A 72 -4.86 -12.13 -9.89
CA PHE A 72 -4.64 -13.42 -9.23
C PHE A 72 -3.65 -14.25 -10.06
N PRO A 73 -2.50 -14.67 -9.51
CA PRO A 73 -1.44 -15.30 -10.31
C PRO A 73 -1.82 -16.62 -10.99
N ASP A 74 -2.78 -17.33 -10.42
CA ASP A 74 -3.27 -18.64 -10.84
C ASP A 74 -4.30 -18.56 -11.97
N THR A 75 -5.22 -17.58 -11.93
CA THR A 75 -6.28 -17.43 -12.95
C THR A 75 -5.97 -16.33 -13.97
N GLY A 76 -5.18 -15.33 -13.59
CA GLY A 76 -4.98 -14.10 -14.35
C GLY A 76 -6.12 -13.09 -14.21
N ASP A 77 -7.15 -13.39 -13.40
CA ASP A 77 -8.28 -12.50 -13.21
C ASP A 77 -7.84 -11.20 -12.52
N LEU A 78 -8.39 -10.09 -12.99
CA LEU A 78 -8.08 -8.77 -12.45
C LEU A 78 -8.73 -8.58 -11.08
N ALA A 79 -7.92 -8.21 -10.10
CA ALA A 79 -8.36 -7.87 -8.76
C ALA A 79 -8.56 -6.34 -8.63
N SER A 80 -9.63 -5.93 -7.93
CA SER A 80 -9.87 -4.53 -7.58
C SER A 80 -9.76 -4.37 -6.06
N ALA A 81 -8.98 -3.37 -5.62
CA ALA A 81 -8.90 -3.02 -4.21
C ALA A 81 -10.11 -2.17 -3.82
N ARG A 82 -10.89 -2.63 -2.84
CA ARG A 82 -12.04 -1.91 -2.30
C ARG A 82 -12.00 -1.94 -0.77
N VAL A 83 -12.43 -0.86 -0.14
CA VAL A 83 -12.72 -0.86 1.29
C VAL A 83 -14.09 -1.51 1.47
N VAL A 84 -14.16 -2.49 2.34
CA VAL A 84 -15.40 -3.22 2.64
C VAL A 84 -15.66 -3.21 4.13
N ASP A 85 -16.94 -3.26 4.49
CA ASP A 85 -17.39 -3.57 5.84
C ASP A 85 -17.03 -5.03 6.14
N GLU A 86 -16.26 -5.26 7.20
CA GLU A 86 -15.76 -6.60 7.54
C GLU A 86 -16.89 -7.58 7.89
N THR A 87 -17.98 -7.09 8.49
CA THR A 87 -19.08 -7.95 8.95
C THR A 87 -20.07 -8.23 7.82
N ALA A 88 -20.41 -7.21 7.04
CA ALA A 88 -21.43 -7.30 6.00
C ALA A 88 -20.86 -7.64 4.61
N GLY A 89 -19.54 -7.54 4.41
CA GLY A 89 -18.87 -7.76 3.13
C GLY A 89 -19.19 -6.71 2.05
N ARG A 90 -19.94 -5.66 2.39
CA ARG A 90 -20.37 -4.62 1.45
C ARG A 90 -19.28 -3.58 1.26
N ALA A 91 -19.15 -3.04 0.06
CA ALA A 91 -18.24 -1.93 -0.21
C ALA A 91 -18.63 -0.70 0.62
N ILE A 92 -17.61 -0.06 1.21
CA ILE A 92 -17.73 1.22 1.91
C ILE A 92 -17.46 2.33 0.92
N ASP A 93 -18.39 3.29 0.87
CA ASP A 93 -18.21 4.55 0.14
C ASP A 93 -18.00 5.71 1.13
N LEU A 94 -17.29 6.76 0.70
CA LEU A 94 -17.04 7.95 1.51
C LEU A 94 -18.32 8.65 1.98
N SER A 95 -19.45 8.48 1.28
CA SER A 95 -20.75 8.97 1.73
C SER A 95 -21.35 8.18 2.90
N THR A 96 -20.86 6.96 3.14
CA THR A 96 -21.43 6.02 4.12
C THR A 96 -20.62 5.90 5.41
N VAL A 97 -19.41 6.50 5.46
CA VAL A 97 -18.54 6.45 6.64
C VAL A 97 -18.04 7.82 7.04
N VAL A 98 -17.87 8.01 8.34
CA VAL A 98 -17.27 9.20 8.92
C VAL A 98 -16.04 8.80 9.73
N LEU A 99 -15.04 9.68 9.75
CA LEU A 99 -13.99 9.56 10.77
C LEU A 99 -14.63 9.81 12.13
N PHE A 100 -14.36 8.96 13.11
CA PHE A 100 -14.94 9.04 14.44
C PHE A 100 -13.83 9.12 15.48
N ASP A 101 -13.90 10.11 16.36
CA ASP A 101 -13.01 10.24 17.51
C ASP A 101 -13.56 9.34 18.62
N THR A 102 -12.95 8.18 18.80
CA THR A 102 -13.36 7.19 19.81
C THR A 102 -13.09 7.64 21.23
N VAL A 103 -12.14 8.57 21.44
CA VAL A 103 -11.83 9.12 22.77
C VAL A 103 -12.88 10.16 23.17
N LYS A 104 -13.31 11.01 22.23
CA LYS A 104 -14.31 12.05 22.47
C LYS A 104 -15.75 11.64 22.17
N GLY A 105 -15.96 10.43 21.64
CA GLY A 105 -17.28 9.88 21.32
C GLY A 105 -18.04 10.67 20.26
N ARG A 106 -17.36 11.30 19.29
CA ARG A 106 -18.01 12.15 18.28
C ARG A 106 -17.43 12.01 16.87
N PRO A 107 -18.21 12.23 15.80
CA PRO A 107 -17.69 12.32 14.45
C PRO A 107 -16.67 13.46 14.31
N ILE A 108 -15.56 13.17 13.64
CA ILE A 108 -14.60 14.17 13.17
C ILE A 108 -15.18 14.75 11.90
N ARG A 109 -15.77 15.94 12.00
CA ARG A 109 -16.20 16.68 10.80
C ARG A 109 -14.95 17.09 10.02
N PRO A 110 -14.82 16.70 8.74
CA PRO A 110 -13.77 17.27 7.90
C PRO A 110 -14.00 18.78 7.88
N THR A 111 -13.02 19.55 8.36
CA THR A 111 -13.03 21.01 8.30
C THR A 111 -12.79 21.44 6.86
N THR A 112 -13.71 21.14 5.96
CA THR A 112 -13.72 21.76 4.64
C THR A 112 -14.26 23.17 4.82
N ARG A 113 -13.37 24.11 5.15
CA ARG A 113 -13.62 25.53 4.90
C ARG A 113 -13.77 25.67 3.39
N ARG A 114 -15.01 25.75 2.91
CA ARG A 114 -15.33 26.18 1.56
C ARG A 114 -15.00 27.67 1.49
N ASN A 115 -13.76 28.01 1.12
CA ASN A 115 -13.45 29.37 0.67
C ASN A 115 -14.24 29.57 -0.63
N ASN A 116 -15.14 30.54 -0.58
CA ASN A 116 -15.84 31.11 -1.72
C ASN A 116 -14.90 32.06 -2.46
#